data_AF-A0A286U9G1-F1
#
_entry.id   AF-A0A286U9G1-F1
#
_cell.length_a   1.000
_cell.length_b   1.000
_cell.length_c   1.000
_cell.angle_alpha   90.00
_cell.angle_beta   90.00
_cell.angle_gamma   90.00
#
_symmetry.space_group_name_H-M   'P 1'
#
loop_
_entity.id
_entity.type
_entity.pdbx_description
1 polymer ?
#
loop_
_entity_poly.entity_id
_entity_poly.type
_entity_poly.pdbx_seq_one_letter_code
_entity_poly.pdbx_strand_id
1 'polypeptide(L)'
;MSPLIFAYYCSGHGYGHATRVCAVATYLRQLHASPTVLIVSSAPQHVFSQAISSGALYRHADIDPVIVQPLAYHVDRRKSVDVLERFLSEQDRKIREEVEWLKQNLVDCVLSDAAFLACKAANAAGLPSVLITNFTFDSVYSYLSINLPSLSSPNPNNDPHNNNSAPLDDTPILEEELQPLVRELHEGYRCADLLLRLPGNIPIPSFGVLPPLPSHLWTVPEINRFHPEVLTSLSRNISDEKLHPQTHFLTGLKPLPRKIIQAPLIVRHPSEDIYTAAGRQRILDVVGVPDHLQTIDTKILIVSFGGQIFRRPQSRTPSRSHSPTSASYSYSQQPDVLVTRTASTESTSSTDSSDSTSSSTSLVHVVPPLVTDLHIWVPGAPPASKSPITPIATQLQKPQLEETEINDDLEHESTFLPDDSWIAVVCGMTASSTDDSEELPRNFFVAPRDVYMPDLTAVADVLLGKLGYGTTAECVDAATPFVFVPRPLFVEEHGLRRLLEEQGTGVELTRTMYEAGDWKEAVSRAWELGREKKKARKELGLRIGADGGRRKEGEQMVHELIEWANAWRNAQ
;
A
#
# COMPACT_ATOMS: atom_id res chain seq x y z
N MET A 1 -0.59 -36.41 15.14
CA MET A 1 -0.08 -36.22 13.76
C MET A 1 1.12 -35.30 13.81
N SER A 2 1.95 -35.26 12.77
CA SER A 2 2.94 -34.19 12.59
C SER A 2 2.23 -32.83 12.42
N PRO A 3 2.86 -31.72 12.86
CA PRO A 3 2.44 -30.39 12.43
C PRO A 3 2.39 -30.30 10.90
N LEU A 4 1.52 -29.45 10.37
CA LEU A 4 1.48 -29.15 8.93
C LEU A 4 2.65 -28.22 8.57
N ILE A 5 3.11 -28.31 7.32
CA ILE A 5 4.01 -27.35 6.68
C ILE A 5 3.21 -26.59 5.61
N PHE A 6 2.99 -25.30 5.84
CA PHE A 6 2.35 -24.39 4.88
C PHE A 6 3.40 -23.57 4.13
N ALA A 7 3.33 -23.56 2.79
CA ALA A 7 4.02 -22.54 1.99
C ALA A 7 3.04 -21.41 1.67
N TYR A 8 3.30 -20.20 2.16
CA TYR A 8 2.42 -19.04 2.03
C TYR A 8 2.99 -18.02 1.05
N TYR A 9 2.46 -18.02 -0.17
CA TYR A 9 2.85 -17.11 -1.22
C TYR A 9 2.14 -15.77 -1.04
N CYS A 10 2.91 -14.68 -1.09
CA CYS A 10 2.44 -13.31 -0.92
C CYS A 10 2.85 -12.47 -2.13
N SER A 11 1.87 -11.90 -2.83
CA SER A 11 2.12 -10.95 -3.92
C SER A 11 3.08 -9.83 -3.50
N GLY A 12 4.01 -9.48 -4.39
CA GLY A 12 4.92 -8.34 -4.20
C GLY A 12 4.26 -6.97 -4.36
N HIS A 13 3.00 -6.91 -4.79
CA HIS A 13 2.28 -5.70 -5.20
C HIS A 13 1.81 -4.84 -4.01
N GLY A 14 2.78 -4.26 -3.30
CA GLY A 14 2.55 -3.32 -2.21
C GLY A 14 2.18 -3.95 -0.87
N TYR A 15 2.49 -3.24 0.21
CA TYR A 15 2.56 -3.81 1.55
C TYR A 15 1.21 -4.23 2.18
N GLY A 16 0.09 -3.92 1.53
CA GLY A 16 -1.23 -4.40 1.96
C GLY A 16 -1.35 -5.93 1.99
N HIS A 17 -0.77 -6.62 1.00
CA HIS A 17 -0.67 -8.09 0.98
C HIS A 17 0.18 -8.59 2.16
N ALA A 18 1.39 -8.03 2.30
CA ALA A 18 2.29 -8.36 3.40
C ALA A 18 1.63 -8.20 4.78
N THR A 19 0.88 -7.12 5.04
CA THR A 19 0.20 -6.92 6.35
C THR A 19 -0.81 -8.01 6.70
N ARG A 20 -1.59 -8.51 5.73
CA ARG A 20 -2.55 -9.59 5.99
C ARG A 20 -1.88 -10.97 6.08
N VAL A 21 -0.89 -11.25 5.24
CA VAL A 21 -0.06 -12.46 5.35
C VAL A 21 0.65 -12.51 6.71
N CYS A 22 1.15 -11.38 7.21
CA CYS A 22 1.74 -11.29 8.56
C CYS A 22 0.74 -11.68 9.64
N ALA A 23 -0.47 -11.14 9.61
CA ALA A 23 -1.49 -11.45 10.61
C ALA A 23 -1.88 -12.94 10.59
N VAL A 24 -2.19 -13.51 9.41
CA VAL A 24 -2.55 -14.94 9.28
C VAL A 24 -1.40 -15.87 9.66
N ALA A 25 -0.17 -15.57 9.22
CA ALA A 25 1.01 -16.31 9.64
C ALA A 25 1.24 -16.22 11.15
N THR A 26 1.01 -15.05 11.76
CA THR A 26 1.12 -14.86 13.22
C THR A 26 0.10 -15.70 13.98
N TYR A 27 -1.18 -15.71 13.56
CA TYR A 27 -2.20 -16.58 14.16
C TYR A 27 -1.81 -18.07 14.07
N LEU A 28 -1.43 -18.56 12.87
CA LEU A 28 -0.93 -19.94 12.68
C LEU A 28 0.25 -20.24 13.62
N ARG A 29 1.20 -19.31 13.74
CA ARG A 29 2.40 -19.46 14.57
C ARG A 29 2.15 -19.39 16.08
N GLN A 30 1.01 -18.85 16.54
CA GLN A 30 0.66 -18.72 17.96
C GLN A 30 -0.16 -19.91 18.51
N LEU A 31 -0.60 -20.85 17.67
CA LEU A 31 -1.36 -22.03 18.11
C LEU A 31 -0.52 -23.05 18.90
N HIS A 32 -1.11 -23.72 19.90
CA HIS A 32 -0.46 -24.78 20.68
C HIS A 32 0.16 -25.91 19.83
N ALA A 33 -0.47 -26.27 18.71
CA ALA A 33 0.02 -27.28 17.77
C ALA A 33 0.55 -26.61 16.49
N SER A 34 1.44 -25.62 16.66
CA SER A 34 1.80 -24.68 15.59
C SER A 34 2.39 -25.34 14.34
N PRO A 35 1.78 -25.15 13.15
CA PRO A 35 2.35 -25.56 11.88
C PRO A 35 3.55 -24.69 11.46
N THR A 36 4.46 -25.26 10.67
CA THR A 36 5.54 -24.50 10.02
C THR A 36 4.93 -23.61 8.94
N VAL A 37 5.38 -22.36 8.85
CA VAL A 37 4.95 -21.40 7.82
C VAL A 37 6.16 -20.90 7.04
N LEU A 38 6.19 -21.16 5.73
CA LEU A 38 7.24 -20.74 4.80
C LEU A 38 6.69 -19.63 3.91
N ILE A 39 6.97 -18.37 4.23
CA ILE A 39 6.53 -17.20 3.45
C ILE A 39 7.38 -17.11 2.17
N VAL A 40 6.73 -16.94 1.02
CA VAL A 40 7.38 -16.82 -0.29
C VAL A 40 6.88 -15.53 -0.97
N SER A 41 7.79 -14.59 -1.27
CA SER A 41 7.41 -13.29 -1.84
C SER A 41 8.59 -12.56 -2.48
N SER A 42 8.32 -11.65 -3.41
CA SER A 42 9.29 -10.63 -3.86
C SER A 42 9.28 -9.38 -2.97
N ALA A 43 8.33 -9.24 -2.05
CA ALA A 43 8.32 -8.14 -1.08
C ALA A 43 9.50 -8.30 -0.09
N PRO A 44 10.21 -7.21 0.29
CA PRO A 44 11.41 -7.28 1.14
C PRO A 44 11.19 -7.90 2.51
N GLN A 45 12.06 -8.83 2.93
CA GLN A 45 11.91 -9.65 4.15
C GLN A 45 11.45 -8.90 5.43
N HIS A 46 11.91 -7.67 5.66
CA HIS A 46 11.59 -6.91 6.87
C HIS A 46 10.10 -6.57 7.01
N VAL A 47 9.31 -6.55 5.93
CA VAL A 47 7.85 -6.34 6.03
C VAL A 47 7.14 -7.53 6.67
N PHE A 48 7.79 -8.70 6.68
CA PHE A 48 7.31 -9.93 7.32
C PHE A 48 7.86 -10.12 8.75
N SER A 49 8.53 -9.11 9.31
CA SER A 49 9.17 -9.12 10.63
C SER A 49 8.31 -9.73 11.73
N GLN A 50 7.05 -9.31 11.90
CA GLN A 50 6.15 -9.85 12.93
C GLN A 50 5.91 -11.37 12.82
N ALA A 51 5.73 -11.88 11.60
CA ALA A 51 5.56 -13.30 11.36
C ALA A 51 6.88 -14.06 11.57
N ILE A 52 8.01 -13.48 11.18
CA ILE A 52 9.35 -14.05 11.38
C ILE A 52 9.70 -14.11 12.87
N SER A 53 9.40 -13.08 13.65
CA SER A 53 9.50 -13.09 15.12
C SER A 53 8.59 -14.12 15.78
N SER A 54 7.50 -14.52 15.11
CA SER A 54 6.63 -15.64 15.52
C SER A 54 7.15 -17.01 15.04
N GLY A 55 8.31 -17.07 14.37
CA GLY A 55 8.92 -18.30 13.86
C GLY A 55 8.42 -18.77 12.50
N ALA A 56 7.84 -17.88 11.68
CA ALA A 56 7.72 -18.13 10.25
C ALA A 56 9.08 -17.97 9.55
N LEU A 57 9.32 -18.73 8.48
CA LEU A 57 10.51 -18.59 7.63
C LEU A 57 10.16 -17.79 6.38
N TYR A 58 11.16 -17.20 5.72
CA TYR A 58 10.98 -16.38 4.51
C TYR A 58 11.93 -16.82 3.38
N ARG A 59 11.43 -16.84 2.14
CA ARG A 59 12.20 -16.96 0.90
C ARG A 59 11.81 -15.84 -0.07
N HIS A 60 12.81 -15.17 -0.64
CA HIS A 60 12.60 -14.27 -1.77
C HIS A 60 12.29 -15.07 -3.04
N ALA A 61 11.20 -14.74 -3.76
CA ALA A 61 10.92 -15.31 -5.09
C ALA A 61 9.94 -14.45 -5.90
N ASP A 62 10.18 -14.32 -7.21
CA ASP A 62 9.34 -13.56 -8.14
C ASP A 62 8.15 -14.40 -8.63
N ILE A 63 7.06 -14.37 -7.85
CA ILE A 63 5.93 -15.32 -7.95
C ILE A 63 4.62 -14.71 -8.47
N ASP A 64 4.59 -13.41 -8.76
CA ASP A 64 3.45 -12.70 -9.36
C ASP A 64 3.89 -11.56 -10.32
N PRO A 65 3.11 -11.30 -11.39
CA PRO A 65 3.25 -10.11 -12.22
C PRO A 65 2.55 -8.93 -11.53
N VAL A 66 3.34 -7.94 -11.11
CA VAL A 66 2.84 -6.76 -10.39
C VAL A 66 2.28 -5.72 -11.36
N ILE A 67 1.16 -5.08 -10.98
CA ILE A 67 0.65 -3.89 -11.69
C ILE A 67 1.62 -2.73 -11.46
N VAL A 68 1.92 -1.99 -12.53
CA VAL A 68 2.92 -0.92 -12.52
C VAL A 68 2.26 0.41 -12.13
N GLN A 69 2.62 0.93 -10.96
CA GLN A 69 2.14 2.21 -10.43
C GLN A 69 3.27 3.24 -10.46
N PRO A 70 3.36 4.13 -11.48
CA PRO A 70 4.38 5.18 -11.52
C PRO A 70 4.11 6.30 -10.51
N LEU A 71 2.85 6.51 -10.13
CA LEU A 71 2.38 7.46 -9.13
C LEU A 71 1.27 6.82 -8.30
N ALA A 72 1.07 7.28 -7.06
CA ALA A 72 0.25 6.58 -6.07
C ALA A 72 -1.24 6.38 -6.42
N TYR A 73 -1.76 7.13 -7.40
CA TYR A 73 -3.13 7.06 -7.93
C TYR A 73 -3.22 6.66 -9.42
N HIS A 74 -2.09 6.42 -10.11
CA HIS A 74 -2.06 6.05 -11.54
C HIS A 74 -1.65 4.59 -11.74
N VAL A 75 -2.10 4.00 -12.85
CA VAL A 75 -1.66 2.70 -13.36
C VAL A 75 -1.05 2.92 -14.75
N ASP A 76 0.17 2.46 -14.97
CA ASP A 76 0.75 2.35 -16.30
C ASP A 76 0.22 1.07 -16.95
N ARG A 77 -0.88 1.20 -17.72
CA ARG A 77 -1.60 0.04 -18.26
C ARG A 77 -0.73 -0.78 -19.19
N ARG A 78 -0.07 -0.13 -20.15
CA ARG A 78 0.78 -0.75 -21.17
C ARG A 78 1.93 -1.51 -20.52
N LYS A 79 2.70 -0.86 -19.64
CA LYS A 79 3.83 -1.50 -18.96
C LYS A 79 3.41 -2.59 -17.98
N SER A 80 2.19 -2.52 -17.44
CA SER A 80 1.61 -3.62 -16.64
C SER A 80 1.36 -4.86 -17.51
N VAL A 81 0.89 -4.70 -18.75
CA VAL A 81 0.73 -5.78 -19.72
C VAL A 81 2.10 -6.32 -20.14
N ASP A 82 3.07 -5.47 -20.48
CA ASP A 82 4.43 -5.90 -20.85
C ASP A 82 5.09 -6.75 -19.73
N VAL A 83 4.86 -6.40 -18.46
CA VAL A 83 5.29 -7.17 -17.28
C VAL A 83 4.57 -8.51 -17.18
N LEU A 84 3.26 -8.55 -17.47
CA LEU A 84 2.46 -9.77 -17.45
C LEU A 84 2.87 -10.75 -18.57
N GLU A 85 3.00 -10.27 -19.81
CA GLU A 85 3.47 -11.09 -20.94
C GLU A 85 4.84 -11.72 -20.65
N ARG A 86 5.78 -10.90 -20.15
CA ARG A 86 7.11 -11.38 -19.76
C ARG A 86 7.03 -12.43 -18.66
N PHE A 87 6.21 -12.21 -17.62
CA PHE A 87 6.05 -13.17 -16.53
C PHE A 87 5.46 -14.50 -17.04
N LEU A 88 4.45 -14.44 -17.90
CA LEU A 88 3.82 -15.63 -18.50
C LEU A 88 4.79 -16.38 -19.44
N SER A 89 5.69 -15.69 -20.15
CA SER A 89 6.73 -16.34 -20.96
C SER A 89 7.71 -17.20 -20.13
N GLU A 90 7.82 -16.93 -18.83
CA GLU A 90 8.64 -17.71 -17.88
C GLU A 90 7.81 -18.68 -17.01
N GLN A 91 6.47 -18.71 -17.17
CA GLN A 91 5.54 -19.43 -16.29
C GLN A 91 5.97 -20.89 -16.06
N ASP A 92 6.19 -21.66 -17.12
CA ASP A 92 6.51 -23.08 -17.04
C ASP A 92 7.85 -23.35 -16.34
N ARG A 93 8.81 -22.43 -16.46
CA ARG A 93 10.10 -22.51 -15.75
C ARG A 93 9.86 -22.32 -14.25
N LYS A 94 9.17 -21.24 -13.89
CA LYS A 94 8.83 -20.89 -12.50
C LYS A 94 7.98 -21.98 -11.84
N ILE A 95 6.99 -22.55 -12.54
CA ILE A 95 6.17 -23.67 -12.03
C ILE A 95 7.06 -24.88 -11.69
N ARG A 96 8.00 -25.28 -12.55
CA ARG A 96 8.90 -26.43 -12.27
C ARG A 96 9.80 -26.18 -11.07
N GLU A 97 10.37 -24.99 -10.96
CA GLU A 97 11.20 -24.58 -9.82
C GLU A 97 10.41 -24.62 -8.50
N GLU A 98 9.19 -24.10 -8.50
CA GLU A 98 8.31 -24.09 -7.34
C GLU A 98 7.78 -25.50 -6.98
N VAL A 99 7.41 -26.33 -7.97
CA VAL A 99 7.00 -27.73 -7.75
C VAL A 99 8.10 -28.54 -7.06
N GLU A 100 9.36 -28.35 -7.48
CA GLU A 100 10.50 -29.04 -6.89
C GLU A 100 10.79 -28.50 -5.48
N TRP A 101 10.78 -27.18 -5.29
CA TRP A 101 10.98 -26.58 -3.97
C TRP A 101 9.90 -26.99 -2.95
N LEU A 102 8.62 -27.03 -3.35
CA LEU A 102 7.51 -27.48 -2.51
C LEU A 102 7.71 -28.93 -2.02
N LYS A 103 8.19 -29.82 -2.90
CA LYS A 103 8.50 -31.22 -2.57
C LYS A 103 9.71 -31.35 -1.66
N GLN A 104 10.80 -30.63 -1.95
CA GLN A 104 12.01 -30.62 -1.12
C GLN A 104 11.75 -30.13 0.31
N ASN A 105 10.81 -29.21 0.49
CA ASN A 105 10.43 -28.66 1.80
C ASN A 105 9.26 -29.42 2.46
N LEU A 106 8.81 -30.54 1.88
CA LEU A 106 7.76 -31.42 2.41
C LEU A 106 6.45 -30.69 2.75
N VAL A 107 6.05 -29.73 1.89
CA VAL A 107 4.89 -28.86 2.12
C VAL A 107 3.58 -29.66 2.05
N ASP A 108 2.79 -29.68 3.13
CA ASP A 108 1.46 -30.32 3.15
C ASP A 108 0.41 -29.51 2.38
N CYS A 109 0.52 -28.17 2.35
CA CYS A 109 -0.48 -27.29 1.74
C CYS A 109 0.09 -25.92 1.32
N VAL A 110 -0.40 -25.38 0.20
CA VAL A 110 -0.03 -24.04 -0.29
C VAL A 110 -1.11 -23.01 0.02
N LEU A 111 -0.74 -21.95 0.73
CA LEU A 111 -1.57 -20.76 0.94
C LEU A 111 -1.14 -19.68 -0.05
N SER A 112 -2.08 -18.90 -0.59
CA SER A 112 -1.78 -17.86 -1.57
C SER A 112 -2.62 -16.60 -1.32
N ASP A 113 -1.92 -15.50 -1.04
CA ASP A 113 -2.45 -14.15 -1.13
C ASP A 113 -2.27 -13.66 -2.57
N ALA A 114 -3.30 -13.94 -3.38
CA ALA A 114 -3.46 -13.51 -4.77
C ALA A 114 -2.32 -13.90 -5.75
N ALA A 115 -1.44 -14.84 -5.43
CA ALA A 115 -0.45 -15.38 -6.37
C ALA A 115 -1.00 -16.60 -7.14
N PHE A 116 -1.40 -16.42 -8.41
CA PHE A 116 -1.97 -17.51 -9.22
C PHE A 116 -0.96 -18.63 -9.52
N LEU A 117 0.31 -18.28 -9.68
CA LEU A 117 1.41 -19.21 -9.96
C LEU A 117 1.53 -20.26 -8.85
N ALA A 118 1.36 -19.87 -7.59
CA ALA A 118 1.41 -20.75 -6.43
C ALA A 118 0.34 -21.86 -6.51
N CYS A 119 -0.85 -21.53 -7.00
CA CYS A 119 -1.93 -22.51 -7.20
C CYS A 119 -1.64 -23.46 -8.36
N LYS A 120 -1.05 -22.98 -9.48
CA LYS A 120 -0.56 -23.86 -10.56
C LYS A 120 0.55 -24.81 -10.05
N ALA A 121 1.52 -24.28 -9.30
CA ALA A 121 2.61 -25.06 -8.72
C ALA A 121 2.11 -26.11 -7.71
N ALA A 122 1.20 -25.76 -6.80
CA ALA A 122 0.58 -26.70 -5.88
C ALA A 122 -0.13 -27.84 -6.62
N ASN A 123 -0.92 -27.50 -7.65
CA ASN A 123 -1.66 -28.49 -8.44
C ASN A 123 -0.73 -29.39 -9.28
N ALA A 124 0.36 -28.86 -9.83
CA ALA A 124 1.39 -29.66 -10.49
C ALA A 124 2.24 -30.51 -9.51
N ALA A 125 2.32 -30.11 -8.23
CA ALA A 125 2.98 -30.87 -7.17
C ALA A 125 2.10 -31.99 -6.58
N GLY A 126 0.77 -31.96 -6.80
CA GLY A 126 -0.19 -32.88 -6.18
C GLY A 126 -0.71 -32.42 -4.80
N LEU A 127 -0.55 -31.13 -4.49
CA LEU A 127 -0.85 -30.51 -3.19
C LEU A 127 -2.17 -29.71 -3.21
N PRO A 128 -2.83 -29.54 -2.04
CA PRO A 128 -3.98 -28.65 -1.91
C PRO A 128 -3.52 -27.20 -1.94
N SER A 129 -4.35 -26.29 -2.47
CA SER A 129 -4.10 -24.86 -2.33
C SER A 129 -5.29 -24.01 -1.91
N VAL A 130 -5.00 -22.95 -1.15
CA VAL A 130 -5.97 -22.07 -0.51
C VAL A 130 -5.71 -20.62 -0.94
N LEU A 131 -6.72 -19.93 -1.47
CA LEU A 131 -6.68 -18.48 -1.63
C LEU A 131 -7.11 -17.80 -0.33
N ILE A 132 -6.36 -16.77 0.09
CA ILE A 132 -6.67 -15.95 1.27
C ILE A 132 -6.63 -14.49 0.81
N THR A 133 -7.76 -13.98 0.29
CA THR A 133 -7.81 -12.67 -0.39
C THR A 133 -9.23 -12.10 -0.47
N ASN A 134 -9.34 -10.80 -0.80
CA ASN A 134 -10.57 -10.10 -1.16
C ASN A 134 -10.68 -9.83 -2.69
N PHE A 135 -9.61 -10.04 -3.48
CA PHE A 135 -9.58 -9.92 -4.94
C PHE A 135 -8.53 -10.85 -5.59
N THR A 136 -8.60 -11.06 -6.91
CA THR A 136 -7.60 -11.80 -7.70
C THR A 136 -7.11 -10.99 -8.90
N PHE A 137 -5.85 -11.16 -9.32
CA PHE A 137 -5.26 -10.32 -10.37
C PHE A 137 -5.84 -10.58 -11.77
N ASP A 138 -6.52 -11.70 -12.01
CA ASP A 138 -7.33 -11.91 -13.23
C ASP A 138 -8.34 -10.76 -13.42
N SER A 139 -8.94 -10.32 -12.33
CA SER A 139 -9.92 -9.25 -12.25
C SER A 139 -9.27 -7.88 -12.36
N VAL A 140 -8.05 -7.70 -11.85
CA VAL A 140 -7.31 -6.43 -11.94
C VAL A 140 -6.77 -6.21 -13.35
N TYR A 141 -6.12 -7.21 -13.94
CA TYR A 141 -5.64 -7.14 -15.33
C TYR A 141 -6.79 -7.01 -16.33
N SER A 142 -7.90 -7.72 -16.13
CA SER A 142 -9.11 -7.57 -16.95
C SER A 142 -9.76 -6.18 -16.86
N TYR A 143 -9.41 -5.37 -15.86
CA TYR A 143 -9.93 -4.03 -15.69
C TYR A 143 -9.12 -2.99 -16.47
N LEU A 144 -7.93 -3.35 -17.00
CA LEU A 144 -7.11 -2.45 -17.81
C LEU A 144 -7.75 -2.07 -19.16
N SER A 145 -8.86 -2.70 -19.56
CA SER A 145 -9.71 -2.28 -20.69
C SER A 145 -10.81 -1.29 -20.33
N ILE A 146 -10.96 -0.87 -19.06
CA ILE A 146 -12.00 0.10 -18.70
C ILE A 146 -11.79 1.44 -19.42
N ASN A 147 -12.79 1.85 -20.21
CA ASN A 147 -12.89 3.21 -20.69
C ASN A 147 -13.55 4.07 -19.60
N LEU A 148 -12.76 4.92 -18.95
CA LEU A 148 -13.30 5.92 -18.03
C LEU A 148 -13.82 7.10 -18.85
N PRO A 149 -14.99 7.70 -18.53
CA PRO A 149 -15.59 8.82 -19.25
C PRO A 149 -14.82 10.12 -19.00
N SER A 150 -13.61 10.14 -19.56
CA SER A 150 -12.58 11.16 -19.46
C SER A 150 -12.16 11.52 -18.03
N LEU A 151 -10.99 11.01 -17.64
CA LEU A 151 -9.98 11.89 -17.03
C LEU A 151 -9.55 12.90 -18.11
N SER A 152 -10.46 13.81 -18.48
CA SER A 152 -10.25 14.75 -19.58
C SER A 152 -9.08 15.65 -19.20
N SER A 153 -8.07 15.72 -20.06
CA SER A 153 -6.96 16.64 -19.86
C SER A 153 -7.49 18.05 -19.61
N PRO A 154 -6.92 18.82 -18.67
CA PRO A 154 -7.22 20.25 -18.60
C PRO A 154 -6.95 20.87 -19.98
N ASN A 155 -7.79 21.83 -20.38
CA ASN A 155 -7.74 22.44 -21.71
C ASN A 155 -6.29 22.79 -22.09
N PRO A 156 -5.80 22.41 -23.29
CA PRO A 156 -4.40 22.61 -23.70
C PRO A 156 -3.98 24.09 -23.89
N ASN A 157 -4.81 25.03 -23.46
CA ASN A 157 -4.59 26.48 -23.49
C ASN A 157 -4.43 27.11 -22.09
N ASN A 158 -4.61 26.37 -20.99
CA ASN A 158 -4.65 26.92 -19.62
C ASN A 158 -3.57 26.30 -18.69
N ASP A 159 -2.29 26.43 -19.06
CA ASP A 159 -1.15 26.78 -18.17
C ASP A 159 0.19 26.61 -18.91
N PRO A 160 0.92 27.69 -19.24
CA PRO A 160 2.26 27.61 -19.85
C PRO A 160 3.39 27.15 -18.92
N HIS A 161 3.14 27.00 -17.61
CA HIS A 161 4.21 26.90 -16.61
C HIS A 161 4.44 25.51 -15.99
N ASN A 162 3.47 24.59 -16.01
CA ASN A 162 3.64 23.23 -15.47
C ASN A 162 4.43 22.26 -16.39
N ASN A 163 5.67 22.62 -16.70
CA ASN A 163 6.46 22.05 -17.80
C ASN A 163 7.23 20.76 -17.44
N ASN A 164 6.74 19.94 -16.49
CA ASN A 164 7.51 18.82 -15.90
C ASN A 164 6.76 17.48 -15.73
N SER A 165 5.51 17.36 -16.19
CA SER A 165 4.84 16.07 -16.30
C SER A 165 4.13 15.94 -17.64
N ALA A 166 4.76 15.24 -18.59
CA ALA A 166 4.06 14.77 -19.79
C ALA A 166 2.87 13.88 -19.36
N PRO A 167 1.66 14.09 -19.89
CA PRO A 167 0.54 13.23 -19.58
C PRO A 167 0.85 11.81 -20.06
N LEU A 168 0.92 10.87 -19.12
CA LEU A 168 0.98 9.45 -19.43
C LEU A 168 -0.33 9.04 -20.10
N ASP A 169 -0.23 8.32 -21.21
CA ASP A 169 -1.37 7.90 -22.03
C ASP A 169 -2.21 6.85 -21.28
N ASP A 170 -3.42 7.24 -20.83
CA ASP A 170 -4.40 6.34 -20.20
C ASP A 170 -5.32 5.64 -21.25
N THR A 171 -4.85 5.49 -22.49
CA THR A 171 -5.54 4.68 -23.51
C THR A 171 -5.84 3.28 -22.96
N PRO A 172 -7.12 2.86 -22.90
CA PRO A 172 -7.48 1.52 -22.45
C PRO A 172 -6.88 0.43 -23.32
N ILE A 173 -6.43 -0.67 -22.71
CA ILE A 173 -5.94 -1.83 -23.44
C ILE A 173 -7.11 -2.56 -24.08
N LEU A 174 -6.95 -3.06 -25.30
CA LEU A 174 -8.01 -3.81 -25.99
C LEU A 174 -8.33 -5.11 -25.24
N GLU A 175 -9.62 -5.46 -25.13
CA GLU A 175 -10.00 -6.71 -24.45
C GLU A 175 -9.44 -7.95 -25.17
N GLU A 176 -9.36 -7.92 -26.51
CA GLU A 176 -8.77 -8.98 -27.33
C GLU A 176 -7.28 -9.24 -26.99
N GLU A 177 -6.56 -8.21 -26.55
CA GLU A 177 -5.17 -8.28 -26.11
C GLU A 177 -5.06 -8.86 -24.69
N LEU A 178 -5.93 -8.42 -23.77
CA LEU A 178 -5.95 -8.88 -22.38
C LEU A 178 -6.49 -10.29 -22.22
N GLN A 179 -7.49 -10.70 -23.00
CA GLN A 179 -8.24 -11.95 -22.79
C GLN A 179 -7.35 -13.21 -22.67
N PRO A 180 -6.35 -13.48 -23.53
CA PRO A 180 -5.47 -14.65 -23.36
C PRO A 180 -4.64 -14.57 -22.07
N LEU A 181 -4.12 -13.39 -21.71
CA LEU A 181 -3.27 -13.19 -20.54
C LEU A 181 -4.08 -13.32 -19.22
N VAL A 182 -5.28 -12.74 -19.21
CA VAL A 182 -6.26 -12.85 -18.12
C VAL A 182 -6.72 -14.30 -17.93
N ARG A 183 -6.85 -15.07 -19.03
CA ARG A 183 -7.21 -16.49 -18.96
C ARG A 183 -6.14 -17.32 -18.26
N GLU A 184 -4.85 -17.10 -18.56
CA GLU A 184 -3.76 -17.79 -17.86
C GLU A 184 -3.76 -17.53 -16.34
N LEU A 185 -4.09 -16.30 -15.92
CA LEU A 185 -4.25 -15.93 -14.50
C LEU A 185 -5.47 -16.61 -13.88
N HIS A 186 -6.63 -16.52 -14.54
CA HIS A 186 -7.88 -17.17 -14.12
C HIS A 186 -7.66 -18.66 -13.92
N GLU A 187 -7.13 -19.36 -14.92
CA GLU A 187 -6.82 -20.79 -14.88
C GLU A 187 -5.82 -21.16 -13.77
N GLY A 188 -4.93 -20.25 -13.38
CA GLY A 188 -4.11 -20.44 -12.18
C GLY A 188 -4.90 -20.42 -10.88
N TYR A 189 -5.80 -19.45 -10.69
CA TYR A 189 -6.71 -19.44 -9.55
C TYR A 189 -7.76 -20.56 -9.62
N ARG A 190 -8.05 -21.11 -10.81
CA ARG A 190 -8.86 -22.34 -10.98
C ARG A 190 -8.19 -23.58 -10.37
N CYS A 191 -6.87 -23.59 -10.15
CA CYS A 191 -6.19 -24.68 -9.43
C CYS A 191 -6.41 -24.68 -7.91
N ALA A 192 -6.93 -23.59 -7.32
CA ALA A 192 -7.23 -23.49 -5.89
C ALA A 192 -8.46 -24.31 -5.45
N ASP A 193 -8.49 -24.69 -4.18
CA ASP A 193 -9.49 -25.61 -3.60
C ASP A 193 -10.39 -24.92 -2.57
N LEU A 194 -9.77 -24.19 -1.64
CA LEU A 194 -10.46 -23.38 -0.64
C LEU A 194 -10.23 -21.89 -0.90
N LEU A 195 -11.26 -21.07 -0.71
CA LEU A 195 -11.15 -19.62 -0.60
C LEU A 195 -11.54 -19.19 0.81
N LEU A 196 -10.59 -18.62 1.54
CA LEU A 196 -10.87 -17.78 2.71
C LEU A 196 -11.10 -16.35 2.19
N ARG A 197 -12.38 -16.02 1.95
CA ARG A 197 -12.78 -14.75 1.32
C ARG A 197 -12.72 -13.64 2.37
N LEU A 198 -11.74 -12.75 2.26
CA LEU A 198 -11.58 -11.62 3.19
C LEU A 198 -12.67 -10.55 2.97
N PRO A 199 -13.05 -9.75 3.98
CA PRO A 199 -13.98 -8.64 3.84
C PRO A 199 -13.54 -7.58 2.82
N GLY A 200 -14.48 -6.75 2.37
CA GLY A 200 -14.22 -5.76 1.32
C GLY A 200 -13.89 -6.41 -0.03
N ASN A 201 -14.51 -7.56 -0.32
CA ASN A 201 -14.26 -8.32 -1.53
C ASN A 201 -15.03 -7.79 -2.74
N ILE A 202 -14.40 -8.05 -3.89
CA ILE A 202 -15.00 -8.00 -5.22
C ILE A 202 -15.37 -9.44 -5.66
N PRO A 203 -15.93 -9.66 -6.86
CA PRO A 203 -16.13 -11.01 -7.40
C PRO A 203 -14.80 -11.77 -7.54
N ILE A 204 -14.80 -13.06 -7.22
CA ILE A 204 -13.64 -13.96 -7.43
C ILE A 204 -14.01 -14.95 -8.55
N PRO A 205 -13.80 -14.60 -9.83
CA PRO A 205 -14.36 -15.31 -10.99
C PRO A 205 -13.77 -16.71 -11.21
N SER A 206 -12.69 -17.05 -10.50
CA SER A 206 -12.12 -18.40 -10.48
C SER A 206 -12.82 -19.36 -9.51
N PHE A 207 -13.62 -18.83 -8.57
CA PHE A 207 -14.46 -19.58 -7.62
C PHE A 207 -15.94 -19.51 -8.04
N GLY A 208 -16.55 -18.32 -7.99
CA GLY A 208 -17.96 -18.10 -8.32
C GLY A 208 -18.17 -17.90 -9.82
N VAL A 209 -19.24 -18.50 -10.36
CA VAL A 209 -19.55 -18.45 -11.81
C VAL A 209 -20.09 -17.07 -12.27
N LEU A 210 -20.60 -16.24 -11.36
CA LEU A 210 -21.21 -14.93 -11.67
C LEU A 210 -20.86 -13.86 -10.62
N PRO A 211 -20.62 -12.59 -11.01
CA PRO A 211 -20.47 -12.13 -12.40
C PRO A 211 -19.18 -12.67 -13.05
N PRO A 212 -19.17 -12.93 -14.37
CA PRO A 212 -18.02 -13.42 -15.09
C PRO A 212 -17.05 -12.27 -15.42
N LEU A 213 -15.83 -12.61 -15.85
CA LEU A 213 -14.95 -11.67 -16.55
C LEU A 213 -15.54 -11.33 -17.95
N PRO A 214 -15.23 -10.15 -18.53
CA PRO A 214 -14.27 -9.14 -18.07
C PRO A 214 -14.80 -8.25 -16.93
N SER A 215 -13.90 -7.79 -16.07
CA SER A 215 -14.24 -7.07 -14.84
C SER A 215 -14.65 -5.61 -15.01
N HIS A 216 -14.32 -4.96 -16.14
CA HIS A 216 -14.78 -3.59 -16.42
C HIS A 216 -16.32 -3.51 -16.58
N LEU A 217 -16.96 -4.62 -16.98
CA LEU A 217 -18.43 -4.73 -17.06
C LEU A 217 -19.11 -4.85 -15.68
N TRP A 218 -18.35 -4.91 -14.59
CA TRP A 218 -18.91 -4.92 -13.23
C TRP A 218 -19.25 -3.51 -12.74
N THR A 219 -18.78 -2.47 -13.43
CA THR A 219 -18.75 -1.09 -12.95
C THR A 219 -19.44 -0.12 -13.90
N VAL A 220 -20.16 0.86 -13.34
CA VAL A 220 -20.69 2.03 -14.04
C VAL A 220 -19.59 3.11 -14.01
N PRO A 221 -18.88 3.38 -15.13
CA PRO A 221 -17.70 4.24 -15.12
C PRO A 221 -18.01 5.71 -14.75
N GLU A 222 -19.19 6.21 -15.12
CA GLU A 222 -19.64 7.60 -14.95
C GLU A 222 -19.77 8.03 -13.48
N ILE A 223 -20.01 7.07 -12.59
CA ILE A 223 -20.15 7.30 -11.15
C ILE A 223 -19.09 6.56 -10.32
N ASN A 224 -18.17 5.84 -10.97
CA ASN A 224 -17.14 5.04 -10.33
C ASN A 224 -17.70 4.10 -9.23
N ARG A 225 -18.69 3.25 -9.60
CA ARG A 225 -19.37 2.29 -8.71
C ARG A 225 -19.58 0.92 -9.38
N PHE A 226 -19.77 -0.12 -8.57
CA PHE A 226 -20.32 -1.40 -9.07
C PHE A 226 -21.79 -1.27 -9.51
N HIS A 227 -22.15 -2.08 -10.50
CA HIS A 227 -23.52 -2.34 -10.94
C HIS A 227 -24.38 -2.94 -9.80
N PRO A 228 -25.68 -2.62 -9.70
CA PRO A 228 -26.58 -3.14 -8.65
C PRO A 228 -26.65 -4.68 -8.59
N GLU A 229 -26.56 -5.36 -9.73
CA GLU A 229 -26.53 -6.81 -9.86
C GLU A 229 -25.24 -7.43 -9.31
N VAL A 230 -24.10 -6.73 -9.42
CA VAL A 230 -22.82 -7.12 -8.81
C VAL A 230 -22.89 -6.97 -7.31
N LEU A 231 -23.39 -5.84 -6.81
CA LEU A 231 -23.64 -5.63 -5.38
C LEU A 231 -24.61 -6.67 -4.81
N THR A 232 -25.67 -7.01 -5.55
CA THR A 232 -26.62 -8.07 -5.19
C THR A 232 -25.94 -9.44 -5.13
N SER A 233 -25.00 -9.74 -6.03
CA SER A 233 -24.25 -11.01 -6.00
C SER A 233 -23.29 -11.08 -4.81
N LEU A 234 -22.60 -9.97 -4.50
CA LEU A 234 -21.67 -9.87 -3.36
C LEU A 234 -22.36 -9.99 -1.99
N SER A 235 -23.65 -9.64 -1.91
CA SER A 235 -24.46 -9.70 -0.69
C SER A 235 -25.21 -11.03 -0.47
N ARG A 236 -25.01 -12.06 -1.32
CA ARG A 236 -25.63 -13.39 -1.16
C ARG A 236 -24.90 -14.25 -0.13
N ASN A 237 -25.60 -15.22 0.44
CA ASN A 237 -24.96 -16.26 1.25
C ASN A 237 -24.06 -17.12 0.37
N ILE A 238 -22.91 -17.51 0.90
CA ILE A 238 -21.94 -18.37 0.22
C ILE A 238 -22.53 -19.76 -0.14
N SER A 239 -23.52 -20.24 0.63
CA SER A 239 -24.28 -21.46 0.33
C SER A 239 -24.98 -21.42 -1.04
N ASP A 240 -25.29 -20.22 -1.51
CA ASP A 240 -26.12 -19.97 -2.69
C ASP A 240 -25.23 -19.64 -3.91
N GLU A 241 -23.91 -19.54 -3.71
CA GLU A 241 -22.92 -19.18 -4.72
C GLU A 241 -22.56 -20.40 -5.58
N LYS A 242 -23.00 -20.41 -6.84
CA LYS A 242 -22.65 -21.48 -7.78
C LYS A 242 -21.14 -21.47 -8.05
N LEU A 243 -20.43 -22.42 -7.45
CA LEU A 243 -19.00 -22.63 -7.68
C LEU A 243 -18.72 -23.32 -9.02
N HIS A 244 -17.58 -22.97 -9.62
CA HIS A 244 -16.97 -23.78 -10.67
C HIS A 244 -16.45 -25.13 -10.12
N PRO A 245 -16.35 -26.19 -10.94
CA PRO A 245 -15.85 -27.50 -10.51
C PRO A 245 -14.37 -27.46 -10.08
N GLN A 246 -13.87 -28.56 -9.50
CA GLN A 246 -12.46 -28.74 -9.19
C GLN A 246 -11.62 -28.96 -10.45
N THR A 247 -10.43 -28.34 -10.51
CA THR A 247 -9.38 -28.75 -11.46
C THR A 247 -8.72 -30.02 -10.91
N HIS A 248 -8.47 -31.01 -11.77
CA HIS A 248 -7.89 -32.30 -11.37
C HIS A 248 -6.38 -32.18 -11.10
N PHE A 249 -5.77 -33.21 -10.50
CA PHE A 249 -4.33 -33.41 -10.54
C PHE A 249 -3.93 -34.19 -11.80
N LEU A 250 -2.65 -34.10 -12.18
CA LEU A 250 -2.06 -34.98 -13.20
C LEU A 250 -2.18 -36.48 -12.83
N THR A 251 -2.30 -36.78 -11.54
CA THR A 251 -2.43 -38.14 -10.98
C THR A 251 -3.87 -38.60 -10.75
N GLY A 252 -4.88 -37.73 -10.83
CA GLY A 252 -6.28 -38.12 -10.58
C GLY A 252 -7.18 -36.99 -10.08
N LEU A 253 -8.34 -37.38 -9.51
CA LEU A 253 -9.28 -36.45 -8.89
C LEU A 253 -8.74 -35.91 -7.56
N LYS A 254 -9.16 -34.70 -7.18
CA LYS A 254 -8.94 -34.18 -5.82
C LYS A 254 -9.95 -34.80 -4.84
N PRO A 255 -9.56 -35.06 -3.58
CA PRO A 255 -10.39 -35.82 -2.63
C PRO A 255 -11.53 -34.99 -2.01
N LEU A 256 -11.35 -33.69 -1.83
CA LEU A 256 -12.37 -32.78 -1.29
C LEU A 256 -12.86 -31.80 -2.37
N PRO A 257 -14.17 -31.49 -2.41
CA PRO A 257 -14.71 -30.50 -3.34
C PRO A 257 -14.26 -29.08 -2.97
N ARG A 258 -14.37 -28.15 -3.95
CA ARG A 258 -14.08 -26.74 -3.72
C ARG A 258 -15.03 -26.13 -2.69
N LYS A 259 -14.51 -25.25 -1.83
CA LYS A 259 -15.25 -24.55 -0.76
C LYS A 259 -14.89 -23.06 -0.73
N ILE A 260 -15.83 -22.22 -0.33
CA ILE A 260 -15.55 -20.86 0.16
C ILE A 260 -15.92 -20.81 1.66
N ILE A 261 -15.12 -20.10 2.45
CA ILE A 261 -15.42 -19.69 3.82
C ILE A 261 -15.35 -18.16 3.85
N GLN A 262 -16.31 -17.49 4.48
CA GLN A 262 -16.18 -16.05 4.74
C GLN A 262 -15.17 -15.87 5.87
N ALA A 263 -14.03 -15.28 5.58
CA ALA A 263 -13.06 -14.93 6.61
C ALA A 263 -13.54 -13.70 7.39
N PRO A 264 -13.17 -13.58 8.68
CA PRO A 264 -13.31 -12.34 9.43
C PRO A 264 -12.39 -11.25 8.85
N LEU A 265 -12.46 -10.04 9.42
CA LEU A 265 -11.48 -9.01 9.11
C LEU A 265 -10.10 -9.44 9.61
N ILE A 266 -9.06 -9.25 8.81
CA ILE A 266 -7.70 -9.63 9.17
C ILE A 266 -6.84 -8.37 9.25
N VAL A 267 -6.37 -8.07 10.46
CA VAL A 267 -5.55 -6.91 10.81
C VAL A 267 -4.38 -7.33 11.70
N ARG A 268 -3.33 -6.49 11.74
CA ARG A 268 -2.34 -6.52 12.82
C ARG A 268 -2.95 -5.85 14.05
N HIS A 269 -2.82 -6.46 15.22
CA HIS A 269 -3.34 -5.84 16.45
C HIS A 269 -2.46 -4.66 16.89
N PRO A 270 -3.05 -3.56 17.40
CA PRO A 270 -2.30 -2.56 18.16
C PRO A 270 -1.81 -3.12 19.50
N SER A 271 -0.84 -2.43 20.11
CA SER A 271 -0.31 -2.68 21.44
C SER A 271 -1.42 -2.66 22.50
N GLU A 272 -1.31 -3.54 23.50
CA GLU A 272 -2.38 -3.77 24.49
C GLU A 272 -2.80 -2.51 25.26
N ASP A 273 -1.88 -1.57 25.45
CA ASP A 273 -2.06 -0.35 26.24
C ASP A 273 -2.41 0.90 25.40
N ILE A 274 -2.52 0.81 24.07
CA ILE A 274 -2.59 1.99 23.18
C ILE A 274 -3.76 2.94 23.50
N TYR A 275 -4.86 2.38 24.02
CA TYR A 275 -6.07 3.12 24.37
C TYR A 275 -5.97 3.82 25.74
N THR A 276 -4.88 3.61 26.49
CA THR A 276 -4.54 4.36 27.71
C THR A 276 -3.88 5.69 27.37
N ALA A 277 -3.88 6.63 28.33
CA ALA A 277 -3.15 7.89 28.19
C ALA A 277 -1.64 7.68 27.96
N ALA A 278 -1.03 6.68 28.60
CA ALA A 278 0.38 6.36 28.44
C ALA A 278 0.70 5.78 27.05
N GLY A 279 -0.17 4.91 26.53
CA GLY A 279 -0.06 4.38 25.16
C GLY A 279 -0.17 5.47 24.10
N ARG A 280 -1.13 6.40 24.26
CA ARG A 280 -1.26 7.57 23.38
C ARG A 280 -0.06 8.52 23.47
N GLN A 281 0.45 8.79 24.67
CA GLN A 281 1.66 9.60 24.87
C GLN A 281 2.85 8.96 24.13
N ARG A 282 3.13 7.66 24.35
CA ARG A 282 4.22 6.94 23.69
C ARG A 282 4.22 7.11 22.16
N ILE A 283 3.09 6.89 21.50
CA ILE A 283 3.06 6.94 20.02
C ILE A 283 3.22 8.39 19.49
N LEU A 284 2.80 9.40 20.27
CA LEU A 284 3.00 10.80 19.94
C LEU A 284 4.44 11.29 20.22
N ASP A 285 5.06 10.79 21.30
CA ASP A 285 6.49 11.00 21.59
C ASP A 285 7.37 10.42 20.47
N VAL A 286 7.05 9.22 19.99
CA VAL A 286 7.72 8.58 18.83
C VAL A 286 7.56 9.40 17.55
N VAL A 287 6.42 10.05 17.34
CA VAL A 287 6.18 10.98 16.21
C VAL A 287 6.83 12.36 16.43
N GLY A 288 7.34 12.65 17.64
CA GLY A 288 7.99 13.92 17.97
C GLY A 288 7.01 15.08 18.20
N VAL A 289 5.77 14.80 18.62
CA VAL A 289 4.75 15.83 18.89
C VAL A 289 5.03 16.51 20.24
N PRO A 290 5.21 17.85 20.30
CA PRO A 290 5.49 18.55 21.55
C PRO A 290 4.37 18.42 22.60
N ASP A 291 4.74 18.28 23.88
CA ASP A 291 3.84 18.07 25.04
C ASP A 291 2.61 19.00 25.06
N HIS A 292 2.80 20.28 24.72
CA HIS A 292 1.74 21.29 24.73
C HIS A 292 0.64 21.04 23.67
N LEU A 293 0.93 20.21 22.66
CA LEU A 293 -0.04 19.72 21.67
C LEU A 293 -0.54 18.31 22.00
N GLN A 294 0.02 17.60 22.99
CA GLN A 294 -0.41 16.23 23.33
C GLN A 294 -1.70 16.16 24.19
N THR A 295 -2.46 17.26 24.30
CA THR A 295 -3.70 17.35 25.10
C THR A 295 -4.73 16.27 24.76
N ILE A 296 -5.65 15.97 25.67
CA ILE A 296 -6.73 14.97 25.45
C ILE A 296 -7.70 15.39 24.34
N ASP A 297 -7.88 16.69 24.11
CA ASP A 297 -8.77 17.25 23.09
C ASP A 297 -8.11 17.40 21.71
N THR A 298 -6.79 17.21 21.62
CA THR A 298 -6.05 17.25 20.36
C THR A 298 -6.42 16.07 19.48
N LYS A 299 -6.99 16.39 18.30
CA LYS A 299 -7.43 15.44 17.29
C LYS A 299 -6.29 15.15 16.31
N ILE A 300 -6.18 13.89 15.90
CA ILE A 300 -5.08 13.44 15.04
C ILE A 300 -5.63 13.06 13.67
N LEU A 301 -5.17 13.77 12.63
CA LEU A 301 -5.31 13.39 11.23
C LEU A 301 -4.07 12.61 10.79
N ILE A 302 -4.20 11.33 10.44
CA ILE A 302 -3.15 10.63 9.70
C ILE A 302 -3.22 11.06 8.24
N VAL A 303 -2.08 11.34 7.61
CA VAL A 303 -1.98 11.52 6.16
C VAL A 303 -1.08 10.42 5.59
N SER A 304 -1.68 9.48 4.85
CA SER A 304 -1.05 8.24 4.39
C SER A 304 -1.27 8.02 2.89
N PHE A 305 -0.45 8.73 2.09
CA PHE A 305 -0.36 8.56 0.64
C PHE A 305 1.14 8.46 0.26
N GLY A 306 1.62 7.28 -0.11
CA GLY A 306 3.05 7.09 -0.35
C GLY A 306 3.61 7.97 -1.47
N GLY A 307 4.75 8.61 -1.23
CA GLY A 307 5.46 9.44 -2.24
C GLY A 307 5.07 10.93 -2.29
N GLN A 308 4.41 11.45 -1.24
CA GLN A 308 4.08 12.88 -1.12
C GLN A 308 5.31 13.77 -0.95
N ILE A 309 5.20 15.01 -1.46
CA ILE A 309 6.00 16.18 -1.06
C ILE A 309 5.00 17.25 -0.63
N PHE A 310 5.19 17.85 0.55
CA PHE A 310 4.28 18.84 1.12
C PHE A 310 4.88 20.23 1.09
N ARG A 311 4.36 21.06 0.17
CA ARG A 311 4.70 22.48 0.13
C ARG A 311 3.91 23.27 1.15
N ARG A 312 4.57 24.21 1.81
CA ARG A 312 3.92 25.29 2.55
C ARG A 312 3.28 26.28 1.56
N PRO A 313 2.04 26.74 1.76
CA PRO A 313 1.47 27.83 0.96
C PRO A 313 2.32 29.09 1.13
N GLN A 314 2.56 29.82 0.05
CA GLN A 314 3.45 30.99 0.05
C GLN A 314 2.79 32.19 0.75
N SER A 315 2.89 32.25 2.08
CA SER A 315 2.52 33.42 2.86
C SER A 315 3.42 34.61 2.48
N ARG A 316 2.99 35.43 1.51
CA ARG A 316 3.71 36.65 1.11
C ARG A 316 3.80 37.59 2.29
N THR A 317 5.00 37.80 2.82
CA THR A 317 5.25 38.81 3.85
C THR A 317 4.82 40.18 3.33
N PRO A 318 4.06 40.97 4.11
CA PRO A 318 3.62 42.29 3.65
C PRO A 318 4.85 43.17 3.38
N SER A 319 4.97 43.63 2.14
CA SER A 319 6.06 44.48 1.68
C SER A 319 6.25 45.67 2.62
N ARG A 320 7.47 45.85 3.15
CA ARG A 320 7.79 47.04 3.95
C ARG A 320 7.43 48.30 3.17
N SER A 321 6.62 49.16 3.78
CA SER A 321 6.20 50.43 3.19
C SER A 321 7.41 51.33 2.94
N HIS A 322 7.78 51.49 1.68
CA HIS A 322 8.83 52.42 1.26
C HIS A 322 8.40 53.85 1.61
N SER A 323 9.13 54.48 2.53
CA SER A 323 8.97 55.92 2.82
C SER A 323 9.58 56.74 1.67
N PRO A 324 9.02 57.91 1.30
CA PRO A 324 9.50 58.68 0.15
C PRO A 324 10.93 59.18 0.31
N THR A 325 11.65 59.25 -0.80
CA THR A 325 13.03 59.73 -0.89
C THR A 325 13.17 61.22 -0.60
N SER A 326 14.29 61.59 0.03
CA SER A 326 14.87 62.93 -0.07
C SER A 326 16.35 62.79 -0.46
N ALA A 327 16.82 63.63 -1.38
CA ALA A 327 18.09 63.46 -2.06
C ALA A 327 19.15 64.49 -1.61
N SER A 328 20.41 64.08 -1.59
CA SER A 328 21.57 64.97 -1.55
C SER A 328 22.79 64.29 -2.22
N TYR A 329 23.78 65.09 -2.61
CA TYR A 329 24.75 64.76 -3.67
C TYR A 329 26.15 64.38 -3.16
N SER A 330 26.79 63.46 -3.89
CA SER A 330 28.24 63.39 -4.23
C SER A 330 29.30 63.46 -3.11
N TYR A 331 30.23 62.50 -3.10
CA TYR A 331 31.54 62.69 -3.78
C TYR A 331 32.26 61.35 -4.00
N SER A 332 33.39 61.38 -4.73
CA SER A 332 34.18 60.21 -5.14
C SER A 332 35.43 59.99 -4.29
N GLN A 333 35.91 58.73 -4.18
CA GLN A 333 37.33 58.37 -4.39
C GLN A 333 37.57 56.84 -4.45
N GLN A 334 38.43 56.45 -5.39
CA GLN A 334 39.32 55.26 -5.39
C GLN A 334 40.75 55.78 -5.09
N PRO A 335 41.78 54.95 -4.79
CA PRO A 335 42.05 53.57 -5.23
C PRO A 335 42.24 52.61 -4.02
N ASP A 336 43.03 51.52 -3.95
CA ASP A 336 44.08 50.97 -4.83
C ASP A 336 44.30 49.44 -4.65
N VAL A 337 45.29 48.89 -5.36
CA VAL A 337 45.61 47.48 -5.57
C VAL A 337 46.70 46.95 -4.61
N LEU A 338 46.62 45.66 -4.22
CA LEU A 338 47.84 44.84 -4.09
C LEU A 338 47.58 43.34 -4.38
N VAL A 339 48.64 42.63 -4.82
CA VAL A 339 48.60 41.25 -5.34
C VAL A 339 49.78 40.45 -4.80
N THR A 340 49.55 39.25 -4.24
CA THR A 340 50.46 38.08 -4.26
C THR A 340 49.80 36.84 -3.59
N ARG A 341 50.26 35.58 -3.72
CA ARG A 341 50.72 34.72 -4.84
C ARG A 341 51.23 33.38 -4.23
N THR A 342 50.96 32.21 -4.85
CA THR A 342 51.66 30.89 -4.64
C THR A 342 51.64 30.30 -3.21
N ALA A 343 51.88 29.01 -2.90
CA ALA A 343 52.19 27.73 -3.61
C ALA A 343 51.47 26.59 -2.82
N SER A 344 51.07 25.38 -3.28
CA SER A 344 51.44 24.43 -4.35
C SER A 344 52.52 23.38 -4.01
N THR A 345 52.08 22.21 -3.50
CA THR A 345 52.68 20.84 -3.48
C THR A 345 51.52 19.86 -3.19
N GLU A 346 51.27 18.71 -3.82
CA GLU A 346 52.11 17.53 -4.16
C GLU A 346 52.53 16.69 -2.92
N SER A 347 52.50 15.34 -2.91
CA SER A 347 52.01 14.33 -3.88
C SER A 347 51.97 12.89 -3.27
N THR A 348 51.65 11.88 -4.11
CA THR A 348 51.84 10.40 -3.95
C THR A 348 50.78 9.54 -3.21
N SER A 349 50.67 8.21 -3.43
CA SER A 349 50.38 7.39 -4.65
C SER A 349 50.87 5.92 -4.54
N SER A 350 49.96 4.93 -4.50
CA SER A 350 50.15 3.48 -4.86
C SER A 350 48.79 2.76 -4.75
N THR A 351 48.26 1.86 -5.61
CA THR A 351 48.77 0.59 -6.23
C THR A 351 49.18 -0.47 -5.18
N ASP A 352 48.94 -1.80 -5.28
CA ASP A 352 48.23 -2.72 -6.22
C ASP A 352 48.02 -4.09 -5.49
N SER A 353 47.34 -5.19 -5.92
CA SER A 353 46.55 -5.59 -7.11
C SER A 353 45.70 -6.89 -6.82
N SER A 354 44.98 -7.40 -7.84
CA SER A 354 44.70 -8.84 -8.15
C SER A 354 43.87 -9.79 -7.24
N ASP A 355 42.75 -10.27 -7.80
CA ASP A 355 42.10 -11.60 -7.78
C ASP A 355 42.40 -12.69 -6.72
N SER A 356 41.32 -13.34 -6.25
CA SER A 356 41.09 -14.79 -6.48
C SER A 356 39.68 -15.26 -6.08
N THR A 357 39.23 -16.39 -6.64
CA THR A 357 37.89 -16.98 -6.43
C THR A 357 37.89 -18.11 -5.39
N SER A 358 36.94 -18.12 -4.46
CA SER A 358 36.47 -19.36 -3.81
C SER A 358 35.06 -19.22 -3.23
N SER A 359 34.27 -20.28 -3.28
CA SER A 359 32.98 -20.39 -2.60
C SER A 359 33.15 -20.96 -1.19
N SER A 360 32.49 -20.36 -0.19
CA SER A 360 32.34 -20.96 1.13
C SER A 360 31.04 -20.52 1.82
N THR A 361 30.15 -21.48 2.07
CA THR A 361 29.02 -21.30 2.99
C THR A 361 29.51 -21.20 4.43
N SER A 362 29.11 -20.16 5.16
CA SER A 362 29.34 -20.08 6.61
C SER A 362 28.22 -19.32 7.32
N LEU A 363 27.54 -19.99 8.24
CA LEU A 363 26.63 -19.36 9.19
C LEU A 363 27.47 -18.65 10.26
N VAL A 364 27.39 -17.32 10.33
CA VAL A 364 28.09 -16.53 11.36
C VAL A 364 27.11 -16.15 12.45
N HIS A 365 27.30 -16.71 13.65
CA HIS A 365 26.65 -16.23 14.86
C HIS A 365 27.17 -14.82 15.20
N VAL A 366 26.26 -13.86 15.37
CA VAL A 366 26.58 -12.52 15.89
C VAL A 366 25.86 -12.34 17.22
N VAL A 367 26.58 -11.87 18.24
CA VAL A 367 26.02 -11.53 19.56
C VAL A 367 25.43 -10.12 19.48
N PRO A 368 24.20 -9.86 19.96
CA PRO A 368 23.47 -8.64 19.62
C PRO A 368 23.95 -7.38 20.37
N PRO A 369 23.91 -6.19 19.74
CA PRO A 369 23.93 -4.92 20.45
C PRO A 369 22.56 -4.66 21.11
N LEU A 370 22.56 -3.93 22.23
CA LEU A 370 21.38 -3.64 23.04
C LEU A 370 20.50 -2.53 22.43
N VAL A 371 19.61 -2.88 21.49
CA VAL A 371 18.44 -2.08 21.07
C VAL A 371 17.24 -3.02 20.90
N THR A 372 16.03 -2.55 21.19
CA THR A 372 14.81 -3.39 21.34
C THR A 372 14.22 -3.93 20.04
N ASP A 373 13.85 -5.21 20.06
CA ASP A 373 13.03 -5.86 19.02
C ASP A 373 11.58 -5.31 18.92
N LEU A 374 10.86 -5.74 17.86
CA LEU A 374 9.41 -5.59 17.63
C LEU A 374 8.88 -4.21 17.14
N HIS A 375 9.38 -3.70 16.01
CA HIS A 375 8.69 -2.63 15.25
C HIS A 375 8.59 -2.97 13.74
N ILE A 376 7.46 -2.64 13.10
CA ILE A 376 7.21 -2.93 11.68
C ILE A 376 7.37 -1.67 10.83
N TRP A 377 8.25 -1.76 9.85
CA TRP A 377 8.59 -0.70 8.89
C TRP A 377 7.52 -0.52 7.80
N VAL A 378 7.03 0.71 7.60
CA VAL A 378 6.02 1.07 6.57
C VAL A 378 6.26 2.45 5.92
N PRO A 379 7.05 2.52 4.83
CA PRO A 379 7.03 3.60 3.85
C PRO A 379 6.33 3.18 2.54
N GLY A 380 6.32 4.07 1.55
CA GLY A 380 5.74 3.80 0.22
C GLY A 380 6.50 2.76 -0.61
N ALA A 381 5.84 2.27 -1.68
CA ALA A 381 6.43 1.32 -2.63
C ALA A 381 7.68 1.91 -3.33
N PRO A 382 8.68 1.09 -3.68
CA PRO A 382 9.92 1.58 -4.28
C PRO A 382 9.70 2.11 -5.70
N PRO A 383 10.28 3.27 -6.08
CA PRO A 383 10.27 3.74 -7.46
C PRO A 383 11.17 2.86 -8.33
N ALA A 384 10.76 2.63 -9.58
CA ALA A 384 11.52 1.81 -10.53
C ALA A 384 12.83 2.51 -10.96
N SER A 385 13.97 1.86 -10.68
CA SER A 385 15.30 2.00 -11.31
C SER A 385 15.71 3.38 -11.87
N LYS A 386 16.65 4.06 -11.20
CA LYS A 386 17.32 5.27 -11.73
C LYS A 386 18.35 4.93 -12.82
N SER A 387 18.47 5.82 -13.82
CA SER A 387 19.67 6.03 -14.64
C SER A 387 19.92 7.54 -14.79
N PRO A 388 21.17 8.04 -14.73
CA PRO A 388 21.45 9.48 -14.76
C PRO A 388 21.50 10.03 -16.19
N ILE A 389 20.98 11.24 -16.39
CA ILE A 389 21.21 12.07 -17.58
C ILE A 389 21.77 13.41 -17.12
N THR A 390 22.92 13.80 -17.70
CA THR A 390 23.65 15.03 -17.36
C THR A 390 22.97 16.27 -17.93
N PRO A 391 22.83 17.37 -17.19
CA PRO A 391 22.25 18.61 -17.72
C PRO A 391 23.21 19.30 -18.70
N ILE A 392 22.68 19.71 -19.86
CA ILE A 392 23.33 20.68 -20.77
C ILE A 392 22.72 22.05 -20.48
N ALA A 393 23.55 23.05 -20.19
CA ALA A 393 23.11 24.42 -19.95
C ALA A 393 23.13 25.24 -21.23
N THR A 394 22.00 25.85 -21.59
CA THR A 394 21.91 26.88 -22.64
C THR A 394 21.26 28.14 -22.08
N GLN A 395 21.98 29.26 -22.16
CA GLN A 395 21.47 30.57 -21.80
C GLN A 395 20.58 31.11 -22.92
N LEU A 396 19.41 31.66 -22.57
CA LEU A 396 18.57 32.45 -23.47
C LEU A 396 18.05 33.70 -22.73
N GLN A 397 17.92 34.80 -23.47
CA GLN A 397 17.68 36.13 -22.92
C GLN A 397 16.18 36.37 -22.68
N LYS A 398 15.85 37.13 -21.62
CA LYS A 398 14.49 37.67 -21.42
C LYS A 398 14.19 38.77 -22.45
N PRO A 399 13.07 38.69 -23.20
CA PRO A 399 12.39 39.88 -23.71
C PRO A 399 11.66 40.59 -22.56
N GLN A 400 11.42 41.90 -22.72
CA GLN A 400 10.46 42.63 -21.89
C GLN A 400 9.11 42.67 -22.62
N LEU A 401 8.02 42.48 -21.89
CA LEU A 401 6.65 42.76 -22.33
C LEU A 401 5.92 43.48 -21.20
N GLU A 402 4.90 44.26 -21.57
CA GLU A 402 4.28 45.28 -20.71
C GLU A 402 3.20 44.67 -19.79
N GLU A 403 3.07 45.23 -18.58
CA GLU A 403 2.11 44.78 -17.58
C GLU A 403 0.71 45.31 -17.90
N THR A 404 -0.20 44.45 -18.35
CA THR A 404 -1.64 44.70 -18.31
C THR A 404 -2.25 44.03 -17.09
N GLU A 405 -2.67 44.82 -16.11
CA GLU A 405 -3.33 44.34 -14.89
C GLU A 405 -4.66 43.62 -15.23
N ILE A 406 -4.67 42.30 -15.09
CA ILE A 406 -5.91 41.50 -15.01
C ILE A 406 -6.05 41.08 -13.55
N ASN A 407 -7.00 41.71 -12.85
CA ASN A 407 -7.15 41.59 -11.41
C ASN A 407 -8.21 40.53 -11.07
N ASP A 408 -7.77 39.27 -11.00
CA ASP A 408 -8.64 38.08 -10.77
C ASP A 408 -8.03 37.10 -9.73
N ASP A 409 -7.13 37.60 -8.87
CA ASP A 409 -6.42 36.82 -7.83
C ASP A 409 -7.33 36.49 -6.63
N LEU A 410 -8.25 35.54 -6.82
CA LEU A 410 -8.82 34.77 -5.71
C LEU A 410 -7.89 33.62 -5.32
N GLU A 411 -6.71 33.96 -4.76
CA GLU A 411 -5.77 32.99 -4.19
C GLU A 411 -6.45 32.19 -3.06
N HIS A 412 -6.81 30.94 -3.33
CA HIS A 412 -7.33 30.01 -2.32
C HIS A 412 -6.23 29.64 -1.31
N GLU A 413 -6.31 30.15 -0.08
CA GLU A 413 -5.48 29.66 1.04
C GLU A 413 -5.81 28.19 1.33
N SER A 414 -4.82 27.29 1.20
CA SER A 414 -5.00 25.83 1.30
C SER A 414 -5.55 25.38 2.66
N THR A 415 -6.78 24.86 2.70
CA THR A 415 -7.48 24.54 3.96
C THR A 415 -7.26 23.09 4.44
N PHE A 416 -6.04 22.76 4.87
CA PHE A 416 -5.71 21.37 5.25
C PHE A 416 -6.41 20.85 6.52
N LEU A 417 -6.42 21.65 7.60
CA LEU A 417 -6.91 21.25 8.92
C LEU A 417 -8.18 22.03 9.30
N PRO A 418 -9.15 21.42 10.03
CA PRO A 418 -10.37 22.13 10.44
C PRO A 418 -10.11 23.35 11.31
N ASP A 419 -9.25 23.23 12.33
CA ASP A 419 -8.97 24.23 13.34
C ASP A 419 -7.67 23.89 14.12
N ASP A 420 -7.21 24.80 14.96
CA ASP A 420 -5.96 24.70 15.76
C ASP A 420 -5.94 23.52 16.76
N SER A 421 -7.06 22.83 17.03
CA SER A 421 -7.11 21.62 17.87
C SER A 421 -6.73 20.33 17.14
N TRP A 422 -6.34 20.43 15.86
CA TRP A 422 -5.86 19.31 15.05
C TRP A 422 -4.34 19.32 14.89
N ILE A 423 -3.77 18.12 14.80
CA ILE A 423 -2.44 17.86 14.25
C ILE A 423 -2.52 16.90 13.06
N ALA A 424 -1.61 17.06 12.10
CA ALA A 424 -1.43 16.13 10.98
C ALA A 424 -0.18 15.27 11.21
N VAL A 425 -0.29 13.96 11.00
CA VAL A 425 0.82 13.01 11.07
C VAL A 425 1.03 12.37 9.70
N VAL A 426 2.06 12.83 9.00
CA VAL A 426 2.41 12.43 7.64
C VAL A 426 3.22 11.13 7.68
N CYS A 427 2.75 10.11 6.95
CA CYS A 427 3.35 8.78 6.93
C CYS A 427 4.05 8.49 5.58
N GLY A 428 5.27 7.94 5.64
CA GLY A 428 5.92 7.33 4.47
C GLY A 428 6.66 8.27 3.51
N MET A 429 7.08 9.47 3.94
CA MET A 429 7.99 10.32 3.17
C MET A 429 9.39 9.71 3.03
N THR A 430 10.05 9.98 1.91
CA THR A 430 11.43 9.56 1.63
C THR A 430 12.42 10.64 2.07
N ALA A 431 13.51 10.27 2.76
CA ALA A 431 14.47 11.23 3.32
C ALA A 431 15.35 11.97 2.29
N SER A 432 14.95 11.99 1.01
CA SER A 432 15.43 12.96 0.02
C SER A 432 14.67 14.29 0.08
N SER A 433 13.54 14.36 0.80
CA SER A 433 12.76 15.60 0.99
C SER A 433 13.02 16.30 2.33
N THR A 434 14.13 15.98 3.00
CA THR A 434 14.57 16.62 4.26
C THR A 434 15.86 17.43 4.12
N ASP A 435 16.48 17.41 2.94
CA ASP A 435 17.76 18.08 2.63
C ASP A 435 17.56 19.36 1.77
N ASP A 436 16.36 19.53 1.18
CA ASP A 436 15.90 20.79 0.59
C ASP A 436 14.89 21.47 1.53
N SER A 437 14.98 22.80 1.67
CA SER A 437 14.36 23.54 2.77
C SER A 437 12.89 23.94 2.53
N GLU A 438 11.97 22.98 2.55
CA GLU A 438 10.53 23.23 2.66
C GLU A 438 10.03 22.93 4.09
N GLU A 439 9.84 23.96 4.92
CA GLU A 439 9.23 23.82 6.25
C GLU A 439 7.78 23.31 6.13
N LEU A 440 7.43 22.25 6.85
CA LEU A 440 6.04 21.75 6.92
C LEU A 440 5.08 22.81 7.51
N PRO A 441 3.78 22.76 7.17
CA PRO A 441 2.78 23.65 7.78
C PRO A 441 2.72 23.48 9.32
N ARG A 442 2.23 24.53 10.01
CA ARG A 442 2.03 24.46 11.47
C ARG A 442 1.12 23.28 11.83
N ASN A 443 1.46 22.59 12.93
CA ASN A 443 0.81 21.37 13.42
C ASN A 443 0.98 20.11 12.52
N PHE A 444 1.89 20.11 11.53
CA PHE A 444 2.25 18.90 10.77
C PHE A 444 3.53 18.25 11.34
N PHE A 445 3.50 16.93 11.46
CA PHE A 445 4.59 16.10 11.96
C PHE A 445 4.86 14.93 11.00
N VAL A 446 6.10 14.43 10.98
CA VAL A 446 6.50 13.28 10.14
C VAL A 446 6.61 12.04 11.02
N ALA A 447 5.85 11.00 10.71
CA ALA A 447 5.98 9.74 11.41
C ALA A 447 7.30 9.03 11.03
N PRO A 448 8.03 8.44 11.98
CA PRO A 448 9.17 7.57 11.69
C PRO A 448 8.81 6.44 10.73
N ARG A 449 9.80 5.93 9.96
CA ARG A 449 9.56 4.86 8.96
C ARG A 449 9.14 3.53 9.58
N ASP A 450 9.43 3.36 10.87
CA ASP A 450 9.18 2.24 11.75
C ASP A 450 8.01 2.49 12.74
N VAL A 451 7.25 3.58 12.53
CA VAL A 451 6.02 3.84 13.29
C VAL A 451 5.06 2.65 13.18
N TYR A 452 4.58 2.17 14.32
CA TYR A 452 3.64 1.05 14.31
C TYR A 452 2.24 1.55 13.90
N MET A 453 1.94 1.48 12.61
CA MET A 453 0.71 1.99 12.01
C MET A 453 -0.60 1.54 12.71
N PRO A 454 -0.73 0.32 13.27
CA PRO A 454 -1.90 -0.04 14.06
C PRO A 454 -2.07 0.82 15.32
N ASP A 455 -0.99 1.17 16.03
CA ASP A 455 -1.04 2.06 17.21
C ASP A 455 -1.43 3.47 16.83
N LEU A 456 -0.82 4.01 15.77
CA LEU A 456 -1.13 5.34 15.26
C LEU A 456 -2.61 5.42 14.79
N THR A 457 -3.08 4.39 14.08
CA THR A 457 -4.48 4.28 13.63
C THR A 457 -5.45 4.09 14.80
N ALA A 458 -5.04 3.39 15.87
CA ALA A 458 -5.83 3.22 17.09
C ALA A 458 -6.06 4.55 17.83
N VAL A 459 -5.04 5.42 17.94
CA VAL A 459 -5.21 6.74 18.58
C VAL A 459 -5.91 7.76 17.68
N ALA A 460 -5.71 7.69 16.35
CA ALA A 460 -6.15 8.72 15.42
C ALA A 460 -7.66 8.85 15.25
N ASP A 461 -8.10 10.06 14.89
CA ASP A 461 -9.52 10.45 14.83
C ASP A 461 -10.04 10.62 13.40
N VAL A 462 -9.15 10.80 12.42
CA VAL A 462 -9.37 10.64 10.97
C VAL A 462 -8.10 10.11 10.31
N LEU A 463 -8.22 9.31 9.26
CA LEU A 463 -7.14 9.01 8.31
C LEU A 463 -7.51 9.54 6.91
N LEU A 464 -6.60 10.29 6.28
CA LEU A 464 -6.61 10.68 4.88
C LEU A 464 -5.64 9.78 4.09
N GLY A 465 -6.10 9.12 3.03
CA GLY A 465 -5.25 8.18 2.29
C GLY A 465 -5.86 7.63 1.00
N LYS A 466 -5.25 6.56 0.46
CA LYS A 466 -5.83 5.73 -0.60
C LYS A 466 -6.39 4.41 -0.05
N LEU A 467 -7.48 3.93 -0.64
CA LEU A 467 -8.08 2.65 -0.25
C LEU A 467 -7.18 1.47 -0.66
N GLY A 468 -6.65 0.76 0.34
CA GLY A 468 -5.86 -0.46 0.18
C GLY A 468 -6.05 -1.34 1.40
N TYR A 469 -6.10 -2.67 1.19
CA TYR A 469 -6.67 -3.61 2.16
C TYR A 469 -6.18 -3.41 3.60
N GLY A 470 -4.86 -3.33 3.82
CA GLY A 470 -4.27 -3.18 5.16
C GLY A 470 -4.77 -1.92 5.88
N THR A 471 -4.63 -0.75 5.27
CA THR A 471 -5.09 0.53 5.84
C THR A 471 -6.60 0.55 6.04
N THR A 472 -7.38 0.04 5.08
CA THR A 472 -8.85 -0.02 5.20
C THR A 472 -9.27 -0.94 6.34
N ALA A 473 -8.64 -2.11 6.50
CA ALA A 473 -8.93 -3.04 7.58
C ALA A 473 -8.51 -2.48 8.94
N GLU A 474 -7.34 -1.85 9.05
CA GLU A 474 -6.86 -1.22 10.29
C GLU A 474 -7.74 -0.04 10.70
N CYS A 475 -8.22 0.78 9.75
CA CYS A 475 -9.23 1.82 10.03
C CYS A 475 -10.56 1.24 10.50
N VAL A 476 -11.08 0.17 9.86
CA VAL A 476 -12.34 -0.47 10.26
C VAL A 476 -12.23 -1.07 11.67
N ASP A 477 -11.13 -1.76 12.00
CA ASP A 477 -10.97 -2.34 13.34
C ASP A 477 -10.80 -1.26 14.41
N ALA A 478 -10.00 -0.23 14.15
CA ALA A 478 -9.80 0.91 15.04
C ALA A 478 -10.99 1.88 15.10
N ALA A 479 -12.06 1.63 14.33
CA ALA A 479 -13.20 2.53 14.10
C ALA A 479 -12.78 3.97 13.70
N THR A 480 -11.69 4.09 12.93
CA THR A 480 -11.14 5.36 12.45
C THR A 480 -11.84 5.78 11.15
N PRO A 481 -12.47 6.97 11.10
CA PRO A 481 -12.96 7.57 9.85
C PRO A 481 -11.89 7.65 8.78
N PHE A 482 -12.27 7.37 7.53
CA PHE A 482 -11.35 7.30 6.39
C PHE A 482 -11.80 8.29 5.31
N VAL A 483 -11.10 9.42 5.18
CA VAL A 483 -11.17 10.29 4.01
C VAL A 483 -10.31 9.67 2.91
N PHE A 484 -10.92 9.26 1.81
CA PHE A 484 -10.20 8.56 0.73
C PHE A 484 -10.23 9.35 -0.58
N VAL A 485 -9.10 9.35 -1.29
CA VAL A 485 -9.02 9.84 -2.67
C VAL A 485 -9.27 8.68 -3.62
N PRO A 486 -10.29 8.74 -4.51
CA PRO A 486 -10.59 7.67 -5.46
C PRO A 486 -9.44 7.36 -6.42
N ARG A 487 -9.34 6.09 -6.82
CA ARG A 487 -8.42 5.63 -7.86
C ARG A 487 -9.20 4.79 -8.88
N PRO A 488 -9.89 5.40 -9.86
CA PRO A 488 -10.87 4.70 -10.71
C PRO A 488 -10.36 3.52 -11.56
N LEU A 489 -9.03 3.34 -11.68
CA LEU A 489 -8.36 2.23 -12.37
C LEU A 489 -8.14 0.98 -11.48
N PHE A 490 -8.55 1.02 -10.21
CA PHE A 490 -8.32 -0.05 -9.24
C PHE A 490 -9.63 -0.74 -8.87
N VAL A 491 -9.94 -1.85 -9.54
CA VAL A 491 -11.20 -2.57 -9.35
C VAL A 491 -11.41 -3.04 -7.89
N GLU A 492 -10.34 -3.31 -7.15
CA GLU A 492 -10.43 -3.70 -5.73
C GLU A 492 -10.94 -2.56 -4.83
N GLU A 493 -10.82 -1.31 -5.28
CA GLU A 493 -11.29 -0.15 -4.54
C GLU A 493 -12.81 -0.18 -4.31
N HIS A 494 -13.60 -0.66 -5.27
CA HIS A 494 -15.07 -0.77 -5.12
C HIS A 494 -15.46 -1.70 -3.96
N GLY A 495 -14.71 -2.79 -3.76
CA GLY A 495 -14.90 -3.71 -2.63
C GLY A 495 -14.53 -3.08 -1.30
N LEU A 496 -13.41 -2.33 -1.25
CA LEU A 496 -12.97 -1.62 -0.04
C LEU A 496 -13.86 -0.42 0.30
N ARG A 497 -14.38 0.30 -0.70
CA ARG A 497 -15.32 1.41 -0.52
C ARG A 497 -16.65 0.91 0.06
N ARG A 498 -17.20 -0.17 -0.50
CA ARG A 498 -18.38 -0.86 0.05
C ARG A 498 -18.19 -1.20 1.53
N LEU A 499 -17.03 -1.76 1.92
CA LEU A 499 -16.74 -2.08 3.32
C LEU A 499 -16.73 -0.83 4.22
N LEU A 500 -16.15 0.29 3.79
CA LEU A 500 -16.17 1.54 4.57
C LEU A 500 -17.56 2.18 4.66
N GLU A 501 -18.40 1.98 3.65
CA GLU A 501 -19.79 2.46 3.61
C GLU A 501 -20.70 1.61 4.50
N GLU A 502 -20.55 0.28 4.49
CA GLU A 502 -21.20 -0.65 5.43
C GLU A 502 -20.82 -0.31 6.90
N GLN A 503 -19.60 0.17 7.13
CA GLN A 503 -19.16 0.66 8.44
C GLN A 503 -19.51 2.12 8.72
N GLY A 504 -20.02 2.88 7.74
CA GLY A 504 -20.36 4.31 7.86
C GLY A 504 -19.17 5.19 8.24
N THR A 505 -17.95 4.86 7.78
CA THR A 505 -16.70 5.56 8.12
C THR A 505 -15.99 6.20 6.92
N GLY A 506 -16.38 5.86 5.69
CA GLY A 506 -15.80 6.42 4.47
C GLY A 506 -16.34 7.80 4.10
N VAL A 507 -15.45 8.72 3.73
CA VAL A 507 -15.76 10.00 3.07
C VAL A 507 -14.89 10.12 1.82
N GLU A 508 -15.51 10.39 0.68
CA GLU A 508 -14.79 10.58 -0.59
C GLU A 508 -14.28 12.03 -0.69
N LEU A 509 -12.99 12.20 -1.02
CA LEU A 509 -12.35 13.48 -1.32
C LEU A 509 -11.87 13.45 -2.77
N THR A 510 -12.27 14.43 -3.59
CA THR A 510 -11.85 14.46 -5.00
C THR A 510 -10.35 14.66 -5.12
N ARG A 511 -9.73 14.10 -6.16
CA ARG A 511 -8.29 14.29 -6.41
C ARG A 511 -7.91 15.77 -6.50
N THR A 512 -8.75 16.60 -7.15
CA THR A 512 -8.53 18.04 -7.28
C THR A 512 -8.49 18.74 -5.92
N MET A 513 -9.46 18.49 -5.03
CA MET A 513 -9.46 19.07 -3.68
C MET A 513 -8.30 18.55 -2.83
N TYR A 514 -7.94 17.27 -2.99
CA TYR A 514 -6.77 16.70 -2.33
C TYR A 514 -5.46 17.38 -2.78
N GLU A 515 -5.27 17.61 -4.08
CA GLU A 515 -4.08 18.26 -4.66
C GLU A 515 -4.06 19.78 -4.38
N ALA A 516 -5.22 20.45 -4.22
CA ALA A 516 -5.33 21.84 -3.81
C ALA A 516 -5.10 22.07 -2.29
N GLY A 517 -5.20 21.01 -1.47
CA GLY A 517 -5.08 21.12 -0.01
C GLY A 517 -6.40 21.36 0.73
N ASP A 518 -7.54 21.37 0.03
CA ASP A 518 -8.88 21.62 0.60
C ASP A 518 -9.46 20.36 1.26
N TRP A 519 -8.81 19.92 2.34
CA TRP A 519 -9.19 18.70 3.06
C TRP A 519 -10.14 18.98 4.24
N LYS A 520 -10.16 20.22 4.76
CA LYS A 520 -10.87 20.66 5.97
C LYS A 520 -12.31 20.16 6.05
N GLU A 521 -13.10 20.34 5.00
CA GLU A 521 -14.51 19.92 5.00
C GLU A 521 -14.66 18.40 5.07
N ALA A 522 -13.86 17.66 4.29
CA ALA A 522 -13.89 16.20 4.28
C ALA A 522 -13.41 15.59 5.60
N VAL A 523 -12.35 16.15 6.20
CA VAL A 523 -11.84 15.76 7.52
C VAL A 523 -12.88 16.04 8.62
N SER A 524 -13.49 17.24 8.62
CA SER A 524 -14.55 17.60 9.57
C SER A 524 -15.75 16.66 9.46
N ARG A 525 -16.18 16.36 8.23
CA ARG A 525 -17.29 15.45 7.94
C ARG A 525 -17.00 14.01 8.36
N ALA A 526 -15.79 13.51 8.09
CA ALA A 526 -15.37 12.16 8.49
C ALA A 526 -15.35 12.03 10.02
N TRP A 527 -14.81 13.03 10.71
CA TRP A 527 -14.80 13.09 12.17
C TRP A 527 -16.22 13.09 12.76
N GLU A 528 -17.12 13.95 12.27
CA GLU A 528 -18.52 14.03 12.73
C GLU A 528 -19.25 12.69 12.55
N LEU A 529 -19.09 12.03 11.40
CA LEU A 529 -19.74 10.74 11.09
C LEU A 529 -19.29 9.59 12.01
N GLY A 530 -18.03 9.57 12.42
CA GLY A 530 -17.45 8.42 13.13
C GLY A 530 -17.02 8.64 14.58
N ARG A 531 -16.99 9.87 15.11
CA ARG A 531 -16.42 10.14 16.46
C ARG A 531 -17.05 9.29 17.57
N GLU A 532 -18.36 9.02 17.52
CA GLU A 532 -19.03 8.20 18.55
C GLU A 532 -18.63 6.72 18.44
N LYS A 533 -18.46 6.20 17.21
CA LYS A 533 -17.92 4.84 16.99
C LYS A 533 -16.46 4.75 17.43
N LYS A 534 -15.65 5.75 17.10
CA LYS A 534 -14.24 5.86 17.51
C LYS A 534 -14.11 5.89 19.03
N LYS A 535 -14.92 6.71 19.70
CA LYS A 535 -15.01 6.78 21.17
C LYS A 535 -15.41 5.44 21.77
N ALA A 536 -16.49 4.82 21.29
CA ALA A 536 -16.92 3.51 21.76
C ALA A 536 -15.85 2.41 21.56
N ARG A 537 -15.05 2.48 20.49
CA ARG A 537 -13.92 1.56 20.25
C ARG A 537 -12.73 1.83 21.20
N LYS A 538 -12.40 3.10 21.48
CA LYS A 538 -11.42 3.51 22.50
C LYS A 538 -11.87 2.99 23.89
N GLU A 539 -13.13 3.19 24.26
CA GLU A 539 -13.75 2.68 25.50
C GLU A 539 -13.88 1.15 25.57
N LEU A 540 -13.99 0.45 24.44
CA LEU A 540 -13.98 -1.01 24.38
C LEU A 540 -12.57 -1.55 24.60
N GLY A 541 -11.56 -0.95 23.94
CA GLY A 541 -10.16 -1.34 24.08
C GLY A 541 -9.66 -1.24 25.52
N LEU A 542 -10.07 -0.20 26.25
CA LEU A 542 -9.78 -0.04 27.69
C LEU A 542 -10.44 -1.09 28.60
N ARG A 543 -11.50 -1.79 28.15
CA ARG A 543 -12.28 -2.73 28.98
C ARG A 543 -11.99 -4.20 28.70
N ILE A 544 -11.66 -4.55 27.45
CA ILE A 544 -11.46 -5.96 27.03
C ILE A 544 -10.13 -6.21 26.30
N GLY A 545 -9.23 -5.23 26.30
CA GLY A 545 -7.94 -5.31 25.60
C GLY A 545 -8.00 -4.75 24.17
N ALA A 546 -6.83 -4.35 23.66
CA ALA A 546 -6.75 -3.54 22.45
C ALA A 546 -7.27 -4.25 21.17
N ASP A 547 -7.16 -5.59 21.06
CA ASP A 547 -7.68 -6.34 19.91
C ASP A 547 -9.21 -6.46 19.85
N GLY A 548 -9.93 -6.11 20.93
CA GLY A 548 -11.40 -6.07 20.94
C GLY A 548 -12.10 -7.43 20.72
N GLY A 549 -11.37 -8.55 20.78
CA GLY A 549 -11.86 -9.88 20.45
C GLY A 549 -11.44 -10.37 19.05
N ARG A 550 -10.88 -9.50 18.20
CA ARG A 550 -10.45 -9.83 16.82
C ARG A 550 -9.48 -11.00 16.76
N ARG A 551 -8.63 -11.14 17.78
CA ARG A 551 -7.68 -12.24 17.93
C ARG A 551 -8.36 -13.60 17.84
N LYS A 552 -9.50 -13.76 18.52
CA LYS A 552 -10.26 -15.03 18.58
C LYS A 552 -10.90 -15.38 17.23
N GLU A 553 -11.32 -14.37 16.47
CA GLU A 553 -11.81 -14.58 15.10
C GLU A 553 -10.69 -15.07 14.17
N GLY A 554 -9.49 -14.46 14.29
CA GLY A 554 -8.29 -14.88 13.56
C GLY A 554 -7.85 -16.30 13.93
N GLU A 555 -7.81 -16.62 15.22
CA GLU A 555 -7.56 -17.97 15.76
C GLU A 555 -8.57 -18.99 15.22
N GLN A 556 -9.88 -18.70 15.26
CA GLN A 556 -10.91 -19.59 14.71
C GLN A 556 -10.70 -19.83 13.21
N MET A 557 -10.44 -18.77 12.43
CA MET A 557 -10.20 -18.91 10.98
C MET A 557 -9.01 -19.83 10.67
N VAL A 558 -7.91 -19.73 11.43
CA VAL A 558 -6.76 -20.63 11.22
C VAL A 558 -6.97 -22.04 11.77
N HIS A 559 -7.85 -22.21 12.76
CA HIS A 559 -8.33 -23.54 13.17
C HIS A 559 -9.13 -24.21 12.04
N GLU A 560 -10.12 -23.54 11.45
CA GLU A 560 -10.90 -24.09 10.32
C GLU A 560 -10.02 -24.42 9.10
N LEU A 561 -8.98 -23.62 8.84
CA LEU A 561 -7.96 -23.89 7.82
C LEU A 561 -7.16 -25.18 8.12
N ILE A 562 -6.73 -25.36 9.38
CA ILE A 562 -5.97 -26.54 9.80
C ILE A 562 -6.84 -27.80 9.81
N GLU A 563 -8.11 -27.70 10.20
CA GLU A 563 -9.07 -28.80 10.11
C GLU A 563 -9.28 -29.24 8.65
N TRP A 564 -9.50 -28.27 7.74
CA TRP A 564 -9.62 -28.55 6.31
C TRP A 564 -8.36 -29.18 5.72
N ALA A 565 -7.17 -28.65 6.05
CA ALA A 565 -5.90 -29.19 5.56
C ALA A 565 -5.62 -30.61 6.09
N ASN A 566 -5.95 -30.89 7.37
CA ASN A 566 -5.85 -32.25 7.89
C ASN A 566 -6.89 -33.20 7.27
N ALA A 567 -8.13 -32.76 7.06
CA ALA A 567 -9.15 -33.57 6.38
C ALA A 567 -8.71 -33.92 4.95
N TRP A 568 -8.04 -33.00 4.27
CA TRP A 568 -7.48 -33.22 2.92
C TRP A 568 -6.29 -34.20 2.96
N ARG A 569 -5.35 -34.01 3.90
CA ARG A 569 -4.20 -34.92 4.14
C ARG A 569 -4.60 -36.34 4.55
N ASN A 570 -5.74 -36.50 5.23
CA ASN A 570 -6.29 -37.81 5.62
C ASN A 570 -7.08 -38.51 4.50
N ALA A 571 -7.22 -37.87 3.33
CA ALA A 571 -7.97 -38.37 2.19
C ALA A 571 -7.11 -38.60 0.93
N GLN A 572 -5.78 -38.59 1.09
CA GLN A 572 -4.78 -39.09 0.14
C GLN A 572 -4.26 -40.47 0.58
#